data_AF-A0A1M6TZ68-F1
#
_entry.id   AF-A0A1M6TZ68-F1
#
_cell.length_a   1.000
_cell.length_b   1.000
_cell.length_c   1.000
_cell.angle_alpha   90.00
_cell.angle_beta   90.00
_cell.angle_gamma   90.00
#
_symmetry.space_group_name_H-M   'P 1'
#
loop_
_entity.id
_entity.type
_entity.pdbx_description
1 polymer ?
#
loop_
_entity_poly.entity_id
_entity_poly.type
_entity_poly.pdbx_seq_one_letter_code
_entity_poly.pdbx_strand_id
1 'polypeptide(L)'
;MSAYEELLREAFQRVADPARFLTPATLAAYADFRRAAPHDLSFRFERVRLGTAMSILQLLADLGDQDDSRKLAEALNRALAARSIAEIDTAMHKEAKAFERLYTNLYVNEEGEMLLNLFERTLDADSQPMMDDTIEEALQMARTLDFTRDDEDDED
;
A
#
# COMPACT_ATOMS: atom_id res chain seq x y z
N MET A 1 -5.99 15.91 -9.28
CA MET A 1 -5.61 14.87 -8.31
C MET A 1 -4.53 14.01 -8.96
N SER A 2 -3.55 13.48 -8.23
CA SER A 2 -2.56 12.56 -8.83
C SER A 2 -3.06 11.12 -8.76
N ALA A 3 -2.54 10.23 -9.61
CA ALA A 3 -2.85 8.79 -9.55
C ALA A 3 -2.57 8.20 -8.16
N TYR A 4 -1.49 8.67 -7.50
CA TYR A 4 -1.18 8.30 -6.12
C TYR A 4 -2.29 8.68 -5.12
N GLU A 5 -2.81 9.91 -5.21
CA GLU A 5 -3.86 10.36 -4.31
C GLU A 5 -5.18 9.62 -4.58
N GLU A 6 -5.47 9.34 -5.85
CA GLU A 6 -6.62 8.52 -6.24
C GLU A 6 -6.50 7.09 -5.71
N LEU A 7 -5.32 6.46 -5.85
CA LEU A 7 -5.07 5.10 -5.32
C LEU A 7 -5.33 5.01 -3.82
N LEU A 8 -4.79 5.96 -3.04
CA LEU A 8 -5.04 6.03 -1.62
C LEU A 8 -6.54 6.12 -1.30
N ARG A 9 -7.28 6.94 -2.03
CA ARG A 9 -8.72 7.11 -1.79
C ARG A 9 -9.50 5.84 -2.13
N GLU A 10 -9.18 5.21 -3.26
CA GLU A 10 -9.82 3.95 -3.68
C GLU A 10 -9.54 2.82 -2.70
N ALA A 11 -8.30 2.68 -2.24
CA ALA A 11 -7.91 1.61 -1.31
C ALA A 11 -8.56 1.75 0.07
N PHE A 12 -8.79 2.97 0.55
CA PHE A 12 -9.32 3.21 1.90
C PHE A 12 -10.81 3.51 1.94
N GLN A 13 -11.53 3.44 0.82
CA GLN A 13 -12.96 3.80 0.76
C GLN A 13 -13.87 2.91 1.62
N ARG A 14 -13.46 1.66 1.88
CA ARG A 14 -14.21 0.66 2.65
C ARG A 14 -13.80 0.62 4.13
N VAL A 15 -12.79 1.39 4.53
CA VAL A 15 -12.34 1.45 5.92
C VAL A 15 -13.25 2.38 6.73
N ALA A 16 -13.61 1.96 7.95
CA ALA A 16 -14.54 2.72 8.80
C ALA A 16 -14.04 4.12 9.19
N ASP A 17 -12.72 4.27 9.39
CA ASP A 17 -12.06 5.56 9.64
C ASP A 17 -10.90 5.79 8.66
N PRO A 18 -11.20 6.24 7.43
CA PRO A 18 -10.18 6.45 6.41
C PRO A 18 -9.28 7.64 6.75
N ALA A 19 -9.74 8.59 7.58
CA ALA A 19 -8.96 9.77 7.95
C ALA A 19 -7.69 9.43 8.75
N ARG A 20 -7.66 8.28 9.43
CA ARG A 20 -6.48 7.74 10.11
C ARG A 20 -5.33 7.41 9.15
N PHE A 21 -5.63 7.09 7.89
CA PHE A 21 -4.64 6.75 6.86
C PHE A 21 -4.44 7.90 5.87
N LEU A 22 -5.53 8.57 5.49
CA LEU A 22 -5.58 9.65 4.50
C LEU A 22 -5.26 11.02 5.12
N THR A 23 -4.18 11.09 5.88
CA THR A 23 -3.72 12.37 6.46
C THR A 23 -3.30 13.34 5.35
N PRO A 24 -3.33 14.67 5.59
CA PRO A 24 -2.82 15.63 4.61
C PRO A 24 -1.38 15.35 4.18
N ALA A 25 -0.54 14.86 5.10
CA ALA A 25 0.85 14.51 4.83
C ALA A 25 0.98 13.23 3.99
N THR A 26 0.04 12.28 4.11
CA THR A 26 -0.04 11.08 3.27
C THR A 26 -0.47 11.47 1.86
N LEU A 27 -1.60 12.17 1.72
CA LEU A 27 -2.15 12.57 0.43
C LEU A 27 -1.18 13.46 -0.39
N ALA A 28 -0.41 14.32 0.29
CA ALA A 28 0.56 15.20 -0.36
C ALA A 28 1.91 14.53 -0.68
N ALA A 29 2.17 13.29 -0.24
CA ALA A 29 3.51 12.68 -0.29
C ALA A 29 4.13 12.68 -1.70
N TYR A 30 3.34 12.34 -2.72
CA TYR A 30 3.82 12.34 -4.11
C TYR A 30 4.14 13.75 -4.63
N ALA A 31 3.31 14.75 -4.28
CA ALA A 31 3.58 16.14 -4.65
C ALA A 31 4.82 16.70 -3.93
N ASP A 32 5.02 16.33 -2.66
CA ASP A 32 6.20 16.66 -1.88
C ASP A 32 7.47 16.03 -2.48
N PHE A 33 7.41 14.75 -2.86
CA PHE A 33 8.49 14.05 -3.55
C PHE A 33 8.91 14.75 -4.83
N ARG A 34 7.96 15.12 -5.69
CA ARG A 34 8.24 15.81 -6.95
C ARG A 34 8.88 17.19 -6.79
N ARG A 35 8.75 17.81 -5.62
CA ARG A 35 9.31 19.14 -5.30
C ARG A 35 10.51 19.06 -4.37
N ALA A 36 10.91 17.85 -3.96
CA ALA A 36 11.95 17.65 -2.98
C ALA A 36 13.29 18.17 -3.49
N ALA A 37 14.07 18.76 -2.58
CA ALA A 37 15.46 19.04 -2.86
C ALA A 37 16.24 17.71 -2.99
N PRO A 38 17.38 17.68 -3.71
CA PRO A 38 18.13 16.44 -3.93
C PRO A 38 18.51 15.67 -2.65
N HIS A 39 18.78 16.39 -1.55
CA HIS A 39 19.15 15.76 -0.27
C HIS A 39 17.97 15.09 0.45
N ASP A 40 16.73 15.49 0.15
CA ASP A 40 15.52 14.91 0.72
C ASP A 40 14.90 13.84 -0.19
N LEU A 41 15.36 13.74 -1.44
CA LEU A 41 14.70 12.98 -2.49
C LEU A 41 14.48 11.52 -2.10
N SER A 42 15.51 10.85 -1.58
CA SER A 42 15.42 9.45 -1.15
C SER A 42 14.40 9.23 -0.04
N PHE A 43 14.36 10.11 0.95
CA PHE A 43 13.39 9.99 2.04
C PHE A 43 11.96 10.26 1.55
N ARG A 44 11.76 11.25 0.67
CA ARG A 44 10.45 11.55 0.11
C ARG A 44 9.96 10.47 -0.84
N PHE A 45 10.86 9.87 -1.61
CA PHE A 45 10.57 8.71 -2.44
C PHE A 45 10.12 7.51 -1.60
N GLU A 46 10.81 7.24 -0.49
CA GLU A 46 10.43 6.16 0.42
C GLU A 46 9.03 6.36 1.00
N ARG A 47 8.62 7.60 1.30
CA ARG A 47 7.25 7.88 1.74
C ARG A 47 6.20 7.58 0.66
N VAL A 48 6.52 7.80 -0.62
CA VAL A 48 5.64 7.41 -1.74
C VAL A 48 5.52 5.89 -1.83
N ARG A 49 6.64 5.18 -1.72
CA ARG A 49 6.68 3.71 -1.70
C ARG A 49 5.85 3.14 -0.57
N LEU A 50 6.03 3.63 0.66
CA LEU A 50 5.23 3.22 1.82
C LEU A 50 3.73 3.45 1.62
N GLY A 51 3.33 4.62 1.10
CA GLY A 51 1.92 4.91 0.85
C GLY A 51 1.30 4.03 -0.23
N THR A 52 2.08 3.69 -1.27
CA THR A 52 1.63 2.79 -2.34
C THR A 52 1.51 1.35 -1.83
N ALA A 53 2.53 0.86 -1.14
CA ALA A 53 2.53 -0.46 -0.51
C ALA A 53 1.39 -0.62 0.51
N MET A 54 1.11 0.43 1.29
CA MET A 54 0.00 0.47 2.23
C MET A 54 -1.36 0.38 1.53
N SER A 55 -1.52 1.06 0.39
CA SER A 55 -2.76 0.99 -0.41
C SER A 55 -2.98 -0.42 -0.95
N ILE A 56 -1.93 -1.05 -1.48
CA ILE A 56 -2.01 -2.43 -2.02
C ILE A 56 -2.36 -3.45 -0.92
N LEU A 57 -1.75 -3.34 0.26
CA LEU A 57 -2.07 -4.21 1.39
C LEU A 57 -3.50 -4.01 1.91
N GLN A 58 -4.03 -2.79 1.85
CA GLN A 58 -5.43 -2.56 2.18
C GLN A 58 -6.37 -3.22 1.17
N LEU A 59 -6.06 -3.14 -0.13
CA LEU A 59 -6.83 -3.85 -1.16
C LEU A 59 -6.79 -5.37 -0.96
N LEU A 60 -5.61 -5.92 -0.63
CA LEU A 60 -5.45 -7.34 -0.27
C LEU A 60 -6.26 -7.74 0.96
N ALA A 61 -6.29 -6.86 1.98
CA ALA A 61 -7.10 -7.08 3.18
C ALA A 61 -8.60 -7.07 2.90
N ASP A 62 -9.05 -6.26 1.95
CA ASP A 62 -10.45 -6.15 1.55
C ASP A 62 -10.90 -7.34 0.66
N LEU A 63 -9.99 -8.00 -0.05
CA LEU A 63 -10.27 -9.11 -0.97
C LEU A 63 -10.44 -10.50 -0.34
N GLY A 64 -10.14 -10.67 0.94
CA GLY A 64 -10.17 -12.00 1.55
C GLY A 64 -9.98 -12.01 3.05
N ASP A 65 -10.46 -10.96 3.72
CA ASP A 65 -10.39 -10.75 5.18
C ASP A 65 -8.99 -11.04 5.77
N GLN A 66 -7.93 -10.66 5.05
CA GLN A 66 -6.58 -11.04 5.43
C GLN A 66 -6.06 -10.18 6.59
N ASP A 67 -6.22 -10.69 7.80
CA ASP A 67 -5.74 -10.08 9.04
C ASP A 67 -4.27 -9.65 9.01
N ASP A 68 -3.41 -10.43 8.36
CA ASP A 68 -1.98 -10.12 8.25
C ASP A 68 -1.74 -8.94 7.29
N SER A 69 -2.49 -8.84 6.18
CA SER A 69 -2.47 -7.69 5.27
C SER A 69 -2.90 -6.40 5.97
N ARG A 70 -3.95 -6.46 6.81
CA ARG A 70 -4.37 -5.31 7.64
C ARG A 70 -3.30 -4.87 8.61
N LYS A 71 -2.71 -5.82 9.36
CA LYS A 71 -1.65 -5.51 10.32
C LYS A 71 -0.45 -4.85 9.64
N LEU A 72 -0.08 -5.32 8.46
CA LEU A 72 1.00 -4.74 7.67
C LEU A 72 0.63 -3.34 7.15
N ALA A 73 -0.59 -3.13 6.65
CA ALA A 73 -1.07 -1.81 6.25
C ALA A 73 -1.03 -0.82 7.44
N GLU A 74 -1.45 -1.24 8.63
CA GLU A 74 -1.33 -0.41 9.84
C GLU A 74 0.12 -0.13 10.23
N ALA A 75 1.02 -1.09 10.05
CA ALA A 75 2.44 -0.89 10.34
C ALA A 75 3.08 0.12 9.37
N LEU A 76 2.75 0.04 8.08
CA LEU A 76 3.18 1.03 7.10
C LEU A 76 2.62 2.43 7.43
N ASN A 77 1.36 2.52 7.87
CA ASN A 77 0.78 3.79 8.31
C ASN A 77 1.56 4.37 9.51
N ARG A 78 1.98 3.54 10.47
CA ARG A 78 2.87 3.99 11.57
C ARG A 78 4.24 4.43 11.05
N ALA A 79 4.81 3.72 10.08
CA ALA A 79 6.09 4.05 9.47
C ALA A 79 6.07 5.39 8.71
N LEU A 80 4.92 5.79 8.16
CA LEU A 80 4.76 7.11 7.52
C LEU A 80 4.96 8.30 8.47
N ALA A 81 4.90 8.09 9.79
CA ALA A 81 5.20 9.10 10.80
C ALA A 81 6.71 9.26 11.10
N ALA A 82 7.55 8.36 10.56
CA ALA A 82 8.99 8.41 10.69
C ALA A 82 9.58 9.68 10.06
N ARG A 83 10.71 10.13 10.60
CA ARG A 83 11.41 11.35 10.19
C ARG A 83 12.66 11.07 9.36
N SER A 84 13.00 9.80 9.17
CA SER A 84 14.15 9.36 8.38
C SER A 84 13.95 7.95 7.84
N ILE A 85 14.75 7.58 6.83
CA ILE A 85 14.78 6.21 6.28
C ILE A 85 15.16 5.20 7.38
N ALA A 86 16.13 5.52 8.24
CA ALA A 86 16.53 4.61 9.32
C ALA A 86 15.40 4.33 10.33
N GLU A 87 14.54 5.32 10.59
CA GLU A 87 13.34 5.14 11.41
C GLU A 87 12.29 4.27 10.71
N ILE A 88 12.13 4.42 9.39
CA ILE A 88 11.28 3.55 8.56
C ILE A 88 11.78 2.11 8.65
N ASP A 89 13.06 1.87 8.37
CA ASP A 89 13.66 0.53 8.42
C ASP A 89 13.46 -0.13 9.79
N THR A 90 13.65 0.64 10.86
CA THR A 90 13.43 0.17 12.24
C THR A 90 11.97 -0.20 12.51
N ALA A 91 11.01 0.55 11.94
CA ALA A 91 9.60 0.22 12.03
C ALA A 91 9.28 -1.06 11.25
N MET A 92 9.81 -1.19 10.04
CA MET A 92 9.57 -2.32 9.14
C MET A 92 10.19 -3.63 9.63
N HIS A 93 11.39 -3.58 10.21
CA HIS A 93 12.07 -4.78 10.70
C HIS A 93 11.29 -5.53 11.79
N LYS A 94 10.49 -4.80 12.59
CA LYS A 94 9.64 -5.41 13.63
C LYS A 94 8.53 -6.29 13.05
N GLU A 95 8.16 -6.06 11.80
CA GLU A 95 7.02 -6.67 11.13
C GLU A 95 7.46 -7.78 10.15
N ALA A 96 8.75 -8.13 10.09
CA ALA A 96 9.31 -9.09 9.14
C ALA A 96 8.56 -10.44 9.12
N LYS A 97 8.11 -10.93 10.27
CA LYS A 97 7.31 -12.18 10.36
C LYS A 97 5.93 -12.07 9.72
N ALA A 98 5.31 -10.90 9.75
CA ALA A 98 4.02 -10.69 9.11
C ALA A 98 4.16 -10.67 7.59
N PHE A 99 5.26 -10.09 7.08
CA PHE A 99 5.62 -10.20 5.66
C PHE A 99 5.82 -11.65 5.21
N GLU A 100 6.58 -12.46 5.96
CA GLU A 100 6.76 -13.89 5.63
C GLU A 100 5.43 -14.66 5.54
N ARG A 101 4.48 -14.36 6.43
CA ARG A 101 3.15 -15.00 6.45
C ARG A 101 2.28 -14.56 5.28
N LEU A 102 2.36 -13.30 4.87
CA LEU A 102 1.64 -12.78 3.71
C LEU A 102 1.87 -13.67 2.49
N TYR A 103 3.13 -13.98 2.18
CA TYR A 103 3.50 -14.84 1.04
C TYR A 103 3.12 -16.32 1.21
N THR A 104 2.88 -16.78 2.43
CA THR A 104 2.54 -18.18 2.69
C THR A 104 1.02 -18.44 2.58
N ASN A 105 0.20 -17.43 2.88
CA ASN A 105 -1.25 -17.57 2.97
C ASN A 105 -2.01 -17.19 1.67
N LEU A 106 -1.32 -16.70 0.64
CA LEU A 106 -1.97 -16.06 -0.52
C LEU A 106 -2.39 -17.00 -1.68
N TYR A 107 -2.36 -18.33 -1.49
CA TYR A 107 -2.60 -19.28 -2.58
C TYR A 107 -4.08 -19.68 -2.76
N VAL A 108 -4.95 -18.78 -3.27
CA VAL A 108 -6.21 -19.21 -3.92
C VAL A 108 -6.81 -18.20 -4.94
N ASN A 109 -6.45 -16.91 -4.95
CA ASN A 109 -7.13 -15.88 -5.77
C ASN A 109 -6.17 -15.15 -6.73
N GLU A 110 -6.47 -15.17 -8.04
CA GLU A 110 -5.72 -14.47 -9.11
C GLU A 110 -5.57 -12.97 -8.84
N GLU A 111 -6.63 -12.32 -8.32
CA GLU A 111 -6.60 -10.91 -7.94
C GLU A 111 -5.66 -10.63 -6.78
N GLY A 112 -5.61 -11.55 -5.81
CA GLY A 112 -4.66 -11.50 -4.70
C GLY A 112 -3.22 -11.67 -5.15
N GLU A 113 -2.96 -12.58 -6.09
CA GLU A 113 -1.63 -12.76 -6.69
C GLU A 113 -1.18 -11.51 -7.47
N MET A 114 -2.07 -10.90 -8.25
CA MET A 114 -1.77 -9.66 -8.97
C MET A 114 -1.42 -8.50 -8.02
N LEU A 115 -2.18 -8.32 -6.94
CA LEU A 115 -1.87 -7.32 -5.92
C LEU A 115 -0.56 -7.63 -5.20
N LEU A 116 -0.27 -8.90 -4.91
CA LEU A 116 1.00 -9.29 -4.30
C LEU A 116 2.18 -8.97 -5.22
N ASN A 117 2.04 -9.20 -6.52
CA ASN A 117 3.07 -8.83 -7.49
C ASN A 117 3.28 -7.30 -7.54
N LEU A 118 2.20 -6.51 -7.51
CA LEU A 118 2.30 -5.05 -7.41
C LEU A 118 2.97 -4.58 -6.11
N PHE A 119 2.73 -5.29 -5.02
CA PHE A 119 3.39 -5.05 -3.75
C PHE A 119 4.90 -5.29 -3.85
N GLU A 120 5.33 -6.44 -4.39
CA GLU A 120 6.75 -6.75 -4.64
C GLU A 120 7.40 -5.68 -5.54
N ARG A 121 6.75 -5.29 -6.64
CA ARG A 121 7.24 -4.23 -7.52
C ARG A 121 7.37 -2.88 -6.83
N THR A 122 6.50 -2.58 -5.87
CA THR A 122 6.63 -1.38 -5.02
C THR A 122 7.86 -1.45 -4.11
N LEU A 123 8.17 -2.65 -3.59
CA LEU A 123 9.38 -2.92 -2.79
C LEU A 123 10.66 -2.97 -3.63
N ASP A 124 10.56 -3.15 -4.94
CA ASP A 124 11.72 -3.16 -5.84
C ASP A 124 11.88 -1.84 -6.62
N ALA A 125 10.87 -0.96 -6.62
CA ALA A 125 10.94 0.33 -7.30
C ALA A 125 12.05 1.22 -6.71
N ASP A 126 13.07 1.50 -7.53
CA ASP A 126 14.23 2.33 -7.17
C ASP A 126 14.25 3.69 -7.89
N SER A 127 13.26 3.94 -8.74
CA SER A 127 13.18 5.12 -9.58
C SER A 127 11.75 5.64 -9.69
N GLN A 128 11.63 6.93 -10.00
CA GLN A 128 10.33 7.56 -10.21
C GLN A 128 9.49 6.86 -11.30
N PRO A 129 10.02 6.57 -12.52
CA PRO A 129 9.21 5.94 -13.56
C PRO A 129 8.65 4.59 -13.15
N MET A 130 9.45 3.74 -12.49
CA MET A 130 8.99 2.44 -11.99
C MET A 130 7.87 2.59 -10.94
N MET A 131 7.99 3.61 -10.09
CA MET A 131 6.98 3.91 -9.09
C MET A 131 5.70 4.45 -9.73
N ASP A 132 5.82 5.33 -10.73
CA ASP A 132 4.69 5.88 -11.48
C ASP A 132 3.89 4.75 -12.17
N ASP A 133 4.59 3.83 -12.86
CA ASP A 133 3.98 2.67 -13.50
C ASP A 133 3.23 1.78 -12.48
N THR A 134 3.86 1.53 -11.33
CA THR A 134 3.26 0.69 -10.27
C THR A 134 2.04 1.36 -9.63
N ILE A 135 2.06 2.69 -9.45
CA ILE A 135 0.92 3.46 -8.92
C ILE A 135 -0.26 3.41 -9.90
N GLU A 136 0.00 3.60 -11.19
CA GLU A 136 -1.04 3.58 -12.22
C GLU A 136 -1.71 2.21 -12.33
N GLU A 137 -0.91 1.14 -12.33
CA GLU A 137 -1.43 -0.23 -12.38
C GLU A 137 -2.19 -0.62 -11.11
N ALA A 138 -1.67 -0.26 -9.92
CA ALA A 138 -2.39 -0.46 -8.66
C ALA A 138 -3.72 0.31 -8.61
N LEU A 139 -3.77 1.53 -9.15
CA LEU A 139 -5.01 2.30 -9.25
C LEU A 139 -6.02 1.64 -10.19
N GLN A 140 -5.56 1.13 -11.33
CA GLN A 140 -6.41 0.39 -12.25
C GLN A 140 -6.97 -0.87 -11.59
N MET A 141 -6.14 -1.62 -10.87
CA MET A 141 -6.58 -2.76 -10.07
C MET A 141 -7.63 -2.35 -9.05
N ALA A 142 -7.37 -1.35 -8.22
CA ALA A 142 -8.31 -0.88 -7.18
C ALA A 142 -9.73 -0.57 -7.71
N ARG A 143 -9.83 -0.11 -8.96
CA ARG A 143 -11.10 0.22 -9.63
C ARG A 143 -11.82 -0.96 -10.27
N THR A 144 -11.12 -2.06 -10.50
CA THR A 144 -11.64 -3.24 -11.22
C THR A 144 -11.89 -4.43 -10.31
N LEU A 145 -11.25 -4.47 -9.15
CA LEU A 145 -11.45 -5.49 -8.12
C LEU A 145 -12.91 -5.56 -7.67
N ASP A 146 -13.43 -6.77 -7.60
CA ASP A 146 -14.76 -7.07 -7.10
C ASP A 146 -14.68 -7.55 -5.64
N PHE A 147 -15.03 -6.66 -4.73
CA PHE A 147 -15.03 -6.92 -3.29
C PHE A 147 -16.35 -7.51 -2.78
N THR A 148 -17.30 -7.86 -3.66
CA THR A 148 -18.61 -8.38 -3.28
C THR A 148 -18.71 -9.91 -3.36
N ARG A 149 -17.67 -10.57 -3.87
CA ARG A 149 -17.65 -12.01 -4.16
C ARG A 149 -17.63 -12.93 -2.93
N ASP A 150 -17.15 -12.45 -1.79
CA ASP A 150 -17.03 -13.27 -0.57
C ASP A 150 -18.35 -13.44 0.21
N ASP A 151 -19.43 -12.74 -0.16
CA ASP A 151 -20.74 -12.83 0.52
C ASP A 151 -21.66 -13.94 -0.06
N GLU A 152 -21.30 -14.62 -1.16
CA GLU A 152 -22.20 -15.55 -1.88
C GLU A 152 -21.99 -17.06 -1.57
N ASP A 153 -20.96 -17.46 -0.82
CA ASP A 153 -20.62 -18.89 -0.60
C ASP A 153 -21.01 -19.46 0.79
N ASP A 154 -21.74 -18.71 1.62
CA ASP A 154 -22.19 -19.10 2.98
C ASP A 154 -23.70 -19.47 3.08
N GLU A 155 -24.34 -19.84 1.97
CA GLU A 155 -25.69 -20.44 1.95
C GLU A 155 -25.68 -21.87 1.37
N ASP A 156 -25.32 -22.87 2.18
CA ASP A 156 -25.76 -24.29 2.01
C ASP A 156 -25.78 -25.08 3.33
#